data_AF-A0A661BBW2-F1
#
_entry.id   AF-A0A661BBW2-F1
#
_cell.length_a   1.000
_cell.length_b   1.000
_cell.length_c   1.000
_cell.angle_alpha   90.00
_cell.angle_beta   90.00
_cell.angle_gamma   90.00
#
_symmetry.space_group_name_H-M   'P 1'
#
loop_
_entity.id
_entity.type
_entity.pdbx_description
1 polymer ?
#
loop_
_entity_poly.entity_id
_entity_poly.type
_entity_poly.pdbx_seq_one_letter_code
_entity_poly.pdbx_strand_id
1 'polypeptide(L)'
;MAMRKTAFLILLLIPLCALAQEPVELQAPEAEKNPFGKEELISFADFLFQEKDYEKSATEYRRFCFLYPEESDVPYALFQAGLSLERCGKYKTARKLFKQFYRKKEGEKASIV
;
A
#
# COMPACT_ATOMS: atom_id res chain seq x y z
N MET A 1 44.14 -48.59 2.38
CA MET A 1 43.32 -48.16 1.22
C MET A 1 41.89 -47.87 1.69
N ALA A 2 41.65 -46.74 2.36
CA ALA A 2 40.36 -46.48 3.03
C ALA A 2 39.97 -44.98 3.10
N MET A 3 40.31 -44.19 2.09
CA MET A 3 39.96 -42.75 2.04
C MET A 3 39.16 -42.34 0.79
N ARG A 4 38.53 -43.30 0.09
CA ARG A 4 37.73 -43.01 -1.13
C ARG A 4 36.21 -43.06 -0.93
N LYS A 5 35.72 -43.62 0.18
CA LYS A 5 34.27 -43.80 0.39
C LYS A 5 33.60 -42.67 1.19
N THR A 6 34.35 -41.93 2.00
CA THR A 6 33.82 -40.80 2.78
C THR A 6 33.70 -39.53 1.96
N ALA A 7 34.55 -39.34 0.94
CA ALA A 7 34.47 -38.19 0.03
C ALA A 7 33.25 -38.23 -0.91
N PHE A 8 32.71 -39.40 -1.19
CA PHE A 8 31.50 -39.55 -2.02
C PHE A 8 30.19 -39.30 -1.26
N LEU A 9 30.22 -39.43 0.07
CA LEU A 9 29.01 -39.30 0.90
C LEU A 9 28.68 -37.82 1.23
N ILE A 10 29.63 -36.91 1.04
CA ILE A 10 29.43 -35.46 1.24
C ILE A 10 29.13 -34.75 -0.10
N LEU A 11 29.50 -35.34 -1.24
CA LEU A 11 29.27 -34.76 -2.57
C LEU A 11 27.86 -35.05 -3.14
N LEU A 12 27.07 -35.88 -2.47
CA LEU A 12 25.70 -36.24 -2.86
C LEU A 12 24.60 -35.56 -2.02
N LEU A 13 24.96 -34.75 -1.02
CA LEU A 13 24.00 -33.98 -0.21
C LEU A 13 23.77 -32.54 -0.73
N ILE A 14 24.68 -32.03 -1.55
CA ILE A 14 24.60 -30.66 -2.09
C ILE A 14 23.57 -30.51 -3.24
N PRO A 15 23.27 -31.50 -4.11
CA PRO A 15 22.34 -31.27 -5.21
C PRO A 15 20.87 -31.34 -4.80
N LEU A 16 20.54 -31.78 -3.58
CA LEU A 16 19.15 -31.89 -3.12
C LEU A 16 18.52 -30.52 -2.76
N CYS A 17 19.34 -29.51 -2.49
CA CYS A 17 18.85 -28.16 -2.19
C CYS A 17 18.49 -27.34 -3.45
N ALA A 18 18.97 -27.73 -4.63
CA ALA A 18 18.81 -26.93 -5.86
C ALA A 18 17.51 -27.25 -6.64
N LEU A 19 16.76 -28.29 -6.26
CA LEU A 19 15.54 -28.72 -6.96
C LEU A 19 14.24 -28.29 -6.27
N ALA A 20 14.31 -27.55 -5.16
CA ALA A 20 13.15 -27.14 -4.37
C ALA A 20 12.85 -25.62 -4.43
N GLN A 21 13.62 -24.85 -5.20
CA GLN A 21 13.29 -23.45 -5.45
C GLN A 21 12.39 -23.37 -6.68
N GLU A 22 11.11 -23.66 -6.45
CA GLU A 22 10.03 -23.12 -7.27
C GLU A 22 10.28 -21.61 -7.46
N PRO A 23 10.14 -21.06 -8.67
CA PRO A 23 10.22 -19.63 -8.86
C PRO A 23 9.16 -19.00 -7.95
N VAL A 24 9.59 -18.25 -6.94
CA VAL A 24 8.71 -17.39 -6.16
C VAL A 24 8.20 -16.34 -7.13
N GLU A 25 7.08 -16.64 -7.76
CA GLU A 25 6.28 -15.71 -8.53
C GLU A 25 5.89 -14.61 -7.54
N LEU A 26 6.46 -13.41 -7.71
CA LEU A 26 6.12 -12.22 -6.94
C LEU A 26 4.69 -11.82 -7.27
N GLN A 27 3.72 -12.63 -6.80
CA GLN A 27 2.35 -12.21 -6.65
C GLN A 27 2.41 -11.02 -5.69
N ALA A 28 1.97 -9.85 -6.19
CA ALA A 28 1.83 -8.65 -5.37
C ALA A 28 1.18 -9.07 -4.05
N PRO A 29 1.70 -8.63 -2.89
CA PRO A 29 1.23 -9.09 -1.59
C PRO A 29 -0.28 -9.01 -1.61
N GLU A 30 -0.95 -10.17 -1.50
CA GLU A 30 -2.40 -10.25 -1.46
C GLU A 30 -2.82 -9.25 -0.38
N ALA A 31 -3.40 -8.13 -0.82
CA ALA A 31 -3.72 -7.03 0.07
C ALA A 31 -4.65 -7.61 1.11
N GLU A 32 -4.08 -7.82 2.30
CA GLU A 32 -4.70 -8.45 3.45
C GLU A 32 -6.11 -7.89 3.55
N LYS A 33 -7.09 -8.76 3.32
CA LYS A 33 -8.49 -8.42 3.06
C LYS A 33 -9.02 -7.65 4.26
N ASN A 34 -8.89 -6.32 4.18
CA ASN A 34 -9.40 -5.41 5.19
C ASN A 34 -10.90 -5.71 5.33
N PRO A 35 -11.41 -6.02 6.55
CA PRO A 35 -12.81 -6.39 6.71
C PRO A 35 -13.80 -5.27 6.34
N PHE A 36 -13.32 -4.03 6.18
CA PHE A 36 -14.15 -2.87 5.87
C PHE A 36 -14.26 -2.62 4.36
N GLY A 37 -15.49 -2.40 3.89
CA GLY A 37 -15.76 -1.99 2.51
C GLY A 37 -15.21 -0.60 2.21
N LYS A 38 -15.04 -0.25 0.92
CA LYS A 38 -14.52 1.06 0.51
C LYS A 38 -15.40 2.21 1.03
N GLU A 39 -16.73 2.04 0.99
CA GLU A 39 -17.70 3.02 1.50
C GLU A 39 -17.61 3.17 3.02
N GLU A 40 -17.37 2.08 3.73
CA GLU A 40 -17.22 2.11 5.19
C GLU A 40 -15.94 2.84 5.59
N LEU A 41 -14.84 2.56 4.89
CA LEU A 41 -13.55 3.18 5.17
C LEU A 41 -13.58 4.70 4.95
N ILE A 42 -14.23 5.16 3.88
CA ILE A 42 -14.36 6.60 3.60
C ILE A 42 -15.30 7.28 4.60
N SER A 43 -16.43 6.65 4.94
CA SER A 43 -17.39 7.18 5.90
C SER A 43 -16.79 7.26 7.31
N PHE A 44 -15.96 6.29 7.69
CA PHE A 44 -15.24 6.31 8.95
C PHE A 44 -14.18 7.42 9.00
N ALA A 45 -13.45 7.64 7.90
CA ALA A 45 -12.51 8.75 7.79
C ALA A 45 -13.20 10.13 7.89
N ASP A 46 -14.37 10.27 7.27
CA ASP A 46 -15.24 11.45 7.36
C ASP A 46 -15.73 11.68 8.80
N PHE A 47 -16.19 10.62 9.48
CA PHE A 47 -16.59 10.70 10.88
C PHE A 47 -15.44 11.20 11.77
N LEU A 48 -14.25 10.62 11.65
CA LEU A 48 -13.06 11.06 12.40
C LEU A 48 -12.71 12.54 12.14
N PHE A 49 -12.92 13.01 10.91
CA PHE A 49 -12.72 14.41 10.56
C PHE A 49 -13.70 15.34 11.27
N GLN A 50 -14.97 14.94 11.33
CA GLN A 50 -16.03 15.68 12.03
C GLN A 50 -15.77 15.73 13.53
N GLU A 51 -15.29 14.63 14.11
CA GLU A 51 -14.83 14.54 15.50
C GLU A 51 -13.52 15.29 15.79
N LYS A 52 -12.94 15.94 14.76
CA LYS A 52 -11.66 16.68 14.82
C LYS A 52 -10.47 15.81 15.19
N ASP A 53 -10.60 14.48 15.10
CA ASP A 53 -9.48 13.54 15.21
C ASP A 53 -8.73 13.50 13.87
N TYR A 54 -8.10 14.64 13.55
CA TYR A 54 -7.50 14.86 12.24
C TYR A 54 -6.32 13.93 11.96
N GLU A 55 -5.61 13.46 12.98
CA GLU A 55 -4.52 12.51 12.78
C GLU A 55 -5.02 11.14 12.32
N LYS A 56 -6.07 10.62 12.97
CA LYS A 56 -6.67 9.34 12.57
C LYS A 56 -7.43 9.50 11.26
N SER A 57 -8.17 10.59 11.08
CA SER A 57 -8.86 10.89 9.83
C SER A 57 -7.91 10.88 8.63
N ALA A 58 -6.76 11.57 8.73
CA ALA A 58 -5.72 11.54 7.70
C ALA A 58 -5.17 10.12 7.44
N THR A 59 -5.12 9.28 8.47
CA THR A 59 -4.64 7.90 8.36
C THR A 59 -5.63 7.05 7.57
N GLU A 60 -6.92 7.12 7.88
CA GLU A 60 -7.95 6.32 7.20
C GLU A 60 -8.19 6.77 5.75
N TYR A 61 -8.19 8.07 5.45
CA TYR A 61 -8.25 8.52 4.05
C TYR A 61 -7.05 8.05 3.23
N ARG A 62 -5.84 8.05 3.81
CA ARG A 62 -4.65 7.54 3.13
C ARG A 62 -4.71 6.02 2.94
N ARG A 63 -5.30 5.32 3.90
CA ARG A 63 -5.58 3.89 3.81
C ARG A 63 -6.55 3.61 2.66
N PHE A 64 -7.61 4.40 2.51
CA PHE A 64 -8.52 4.30 1.35
C PHE A 64 -7.76 4.47 0.03
N CYS A 65 -6.94 5.51 -0.10
CA CYS A 65 -6.15 5.75 -1.31
C CYS A 65 -5.18 4.61 -1.64
N PHE A 66 -4.68 3.91 -0.61
CA PHE A 66 -3.75 2.79 -0.77
C PHE A 66 -4.47 1.50 -1.17
N LEU A 67 -5.61 1.20 -0.53
CA LEU A 67 -6.36 -0.03 -0.76
C LEU A 67 -7.21 0.03 -2.03
N TYR A 68 -7.70 1.22 -2.40
CA TYR A 68 -8.63 1.42 -3.51
C TYR A 68 -8.13 2.51 -4.47
N PRO A 69 -6.94 2.37 -5.08
CA PRO A 69 -6.28 3.44 -5.84
C PRO A 69 -6.99 3.85 -7.15
N GLU A 70 -7.93 3.04 -7.62
CA GLU A 70 -8.69 3.25 -8.86
C GLU A 70 -10.10 3.82 -8.62
N GLU A 71 -10.52 3.96 -7.36
CA GLU A 71 -11.86 4.48 -7.06
C GLU A 71 -12.00 5.96 -7.40
N SER A 72 -13.20 6.33 -7.82
CA SER A 72 -13.55 7.73 -8.15
C SER A 72 -13.40 8.67 -6.95
N ASP A 73 -13.43 8.14 -5.73
CA ASP A 73 -13.29 8.91 -4.50
C ASP A 73 -11.83 9.16 -4.09
N VAL A 74 -10.83 8.58 -4.78
CA VAL A 74 -9.41 8.80 -4.46
C VAL A 74 -9.02 10.29 -4.46
N PRO A 75 -9.43 11.12 -5.44
CA PRO A 75 -9.17 12.56 -5.36
C PRO A 75 -9.80 13.21 -4.12
N TYR A 76 -11.00 12.81 -3.73
CA TYR A 76 -11.66 13.33 -2.52
C TYR A 76 -10.88 12.92 -1.26
N ALA A 77 -10.53 11.64 -1.12
CA ALA A 77 -9.77 11.14 0.02
C ALA A 77 -8.38 11.78 0.13
N LEU A 78 -7.67 11.99 -1.00
CA LEU A 78 -6.37 12.69 -1.00
C LEU A 78 -6.49 14.13 -0.51
N PHE A 79 -7.53 14.85 -0.94
CA PHE A 79 -7.77 16.23 -0.52
C PHE A 79 -8.12 16.30 0.97
N GLN A 80 -9.04 15.46 1.44
CA GLN A 80 -9.45 15.42 2.84
C GLN A 80 -8.32 14.98 3.78
N ALA A 81 -7.48 14.03 3.37
CA ALA A 81 -6.26 13.68 4.09
C ALA A 81 -5.31 14.88 4.21
N GLY A 82 -5.17 15.66 3.13
CA GLY A 82 -4.40 16.90 3.12
C GLY A 82 -4.93 17.93 4.12
N LEU A 83 -6.25 18.18 4.08
CA LEU A 83 -6.92 19.10 5.01
C LEU A 83 -6.80 18.65 6.47
N SER A 84 -6.95 17.35 6.72
CA SER A 84 -6.79 16.77 8.06
C SER A 84 -5.37 17.04 8.59
N LEU A 85 -4.34 16.78 7.77
CA LEU A 85 -2.96 17.05 8.13
C LEU A 85 -2.67 18.54 8.34
N GLU A 86 -3.31 19.41 7.57
CA GLU A 86 -3.19 20.86 7.76
C GLU A 86 -3.76 21.29 9.13
N ARG A 87 -4.93 20.76 9.50
CA ARG A 87 -5.61 21.08 10.76
C ARG A 87 -4.87 20.56 12.00
N CYS A 88 -4.06 19.51 11.86
CA CYS A 88 -3.14 19.06 12.94
C CYS A 88 -1.71 19.60 12.79
N GLY A 89 -1.47 20.61 11.94
CA GLY A 89 -0.18 21.30 11.84
C GLY A 89 0.90 20.58 11.02
N LYS A 90 0.58 19.46 10.36
CA LYS A 90 1.49 18.65 9.53
C LYS A 90 1.57 19.18 8.09
N TYR A 91 1.84 20.48 7.93
CA TYR A 91 1.79 21.21 6.65
C TYR A 91 2.68 20.62 5.54
N LYS A 92 3.88 20.15 5.90
CA LYS A 92 4.81 19.54 4.92
C LYS A 92 4.20 18.31 4.26
N THR A 93 3.49 17.49 5.04
CA THR A 93 2.84 16.26 4.56
C THR A 93 1.54 16.60 3.82
N ALA A 94 0.74 17.54 4.34
CA ALA A 94 -0.46 18.06 3.67
C ALA A 94 -0.13 18.53 2.24
N ARG A 95 0.91 19.35 2.09
CA ARG A 95 1.39 19.84 0.78
C ARG A 95 1.76 18.71 -0.18
N LYS A 96 2.31 17.59 0.30
CA LYS A 96 2.62 16.44 -0.55
C LYS A 96 1.33 15.80 -1.07
N LEU A 97 0.31 15.66 -0.22
CA LEU A 97 -0.99 15.09 -0.61
C LEU A 97 -1.74 16.02 -1.58
N PHE A 98 -1.75 17.32 -1.35
CA PHE A 98 -2.34 18.28 -2.29
C PHE A 98 -1.67 18.21 -3.68
N LYS A 99 -0.34 18.06 -3.73
CA LYS A 99 0.36 17.84 -5.01
C LYS A 99 -0.06 16.54 -5.69
N GLN A 100 -0.31 15.47 -4.94
CA GLN A 100 -0.81 14.21 -5.50
C GLN A 100 -2.24 14.38 -6.05
N PHE A 101 -3.11 15.06 -5.31
CA PHE A 101 -4.46 15.41 -5.74
C PHE A 101 -4.48 16.15 -7.08
N TYR A 102 -3.70 17.23 -7.22
CA TYR A 102 -3.65 18.01 -8.48
C TYR A 102 -3.17 17.16 -9.66
N ARG A 103 -2.11 16.35 -9.47
CA ARG A 103 -1.62 15.46 -10.53
C ARG A 103 -2.66 14.42 -10.96
N LYS A 104 -3.41 13.84 -10.02
CA LYS A 104 -4.47 12.86 -10.33
C LYS A 104 -5.57 13.52 -11.16
N LYS A 105 -6.03 14.71 -10.77
CA LYS A 105 -7.01 15.50 -11.52
C LYS A 105 -6.56 15.90 -12.93
N GLU A 106 -5.29 16.24 -13.11
CA GLU A 106 -4.73 16.57 -14.43
C GLU A 106 -4.60 15.33 -15.33
N GLY A 107 -4.15 14.20 -14.79
CA GLY A 107 -4.10 12.93 -15.51
C GLY A 107 -5.48 12.44 -15.99
N GLU A 108 -6.51 12.60 -15.16
CA GLU A 108 -7.90 12.33 -15.54
C GLU A 108 -8.35 13.18 -16.74
N LYS A 109 -8.05 14.48 -16.74
CA LYS A 109 -8.40 15.37 -17.85
C LYS A 109 -7.65 15.04 -19.14
N ALA A 110 -6.38 14.69 -19.05
CA ALA A 110 -5.54 14.36 -20.21
C ALA A 110 -5.94 13.04 -20.90
N SER A 111 -6.67 12.16 -20.21
CA SER A 111 -7.13 10.87 -20.75
C SER A 111 -8.43 10.99 -21.58
N ILE A 112 -9.08 12.15 -21.56
CA ILE A 112 -10.38 12.40 -22.22
C ILE A 112 -10.21 13.25 -23.49
N VAL A 113 -8.98 13.68 -23.82
CA VAL A 113 -8.61 14.46 -25.01
C VAL A 113 -7.87 13.57 -25.99
#